data_AF-A0AAW0C8M0-F1
#
_entry.id   AF-A0AAW0C8M0-F1
#
_cell.length_a   1.000
_cell.length_b   1.000
_cell.length_c   1.000
_cell.angle_alpha   90.00
_cell.angle_beta   90.00
_cell.angle_gamma   90.00
#
_symmetry.space_group_name_H-M   'P 1'
#
loop_
_entity.id
_entity.type
_entity.pdbx_description
1 polymer ?
#
loop_
_entity_poly.entity_id
_entity_poly.type
_entity_poly.pdbx_seq_one_letter_code
_entity_poly.pdbx_strand_id
1 'polypeptide(L)'
;MHDQYLKSFLSLADEYQIVPQDEIELHERKLSSIGNPAARRELKLKQYQKEKDLRARIEVVRKRRNQPQQSEISNDFDLIASLLPSPNASNAINDDDDDDESDQVLREATLLLIRLGCAQAHSQLQNMEQELELLRIAPPRLLPPRFSEDLNQGHKDKQKESDRDMWKLDLPSDGGPDGKGPLMDPSGKPLRAFTILPSDSASRARVHAQVFQPGHNLPTMTIDEYLEIERQRGRIISGGGPASEAALTTSEQLALDSEMDGTRDAEDKSEAKRQKDERWAVFTDVSPRGTGNTMNRG
;
A
#
# COMPACT_ATOMS: atom_id res chain seq x y z
N MET A 1 23.30 14.84 9.15
CA MET A 1 23.70 15.91 8.22
C MET A 1 22.49 16.57 7.55
N HIS A 2 21.60 15.83 6.87
CA HIS A 2 20.42 16.40 6.21
C HIS A 2 19.47 17.21 7.13
N ASP A 3 19.20 16.71 8.34
CA ASP A 3 18.39 17.44 9.35
C ASP A 3 18.94 18.82 9.70
N GLN A 4 20.27 18.97 9.76
CA GLN A 4 20.92 20.24 10.09
C GLN A 4 20.76 21.26 8.97
N TYR A 5 20.84 20.83 7.71
CA TYR A 5 20.65 21.71 6.55
C TYR A 5 19.21 22.23 6.45
N LEU A 6 18.22 21.38 6.73
CA LEU A 6 16.81 21.78 6.73
C LEU A 6 16.51 22.77 7.86
N LYS A 7 17.05 22.53 9.06
CA LYS A 7 16.93 23.47 10.18
C LYS A 7 17.59 24.81 9.91
N SER A 8 18.80 24.82 9.33
CA SER A 8 19.47 26.06 8.98
C SER A 8 18.72 26.84 7.90
N PHE A 9 18.15 26.14 6.91
CA PHE A 9 17.33 26.76 5.87
C PHE A 9 16.08 27.42 6.46
N LEU A 10 15.36 26.73 7.34
CA LEU A 10 14.19 27.29 8.01
C LEU A 10 14.55 28.48 8.91
N SER A 11 15.63 28.39 9.69
CA SER A 11 16.07 29.52 10.52
C SER A 11 16.40 30.77 9.70
N LEU A 12 16.97 30.58 8.51
CA LEU A 12 17.27 31.68 7.60
C LEU A 12 15.98 32.27 7.03
N ALA A 13 15.03 31.43 6.62
CA ALA A 13 13.74 31.88 6.11
C ALA A 13 12.91 32.66 7.15
N ASP A 14 13.01 32.28 8.42
CA ASP A 14 12.38 32.97 9.56
C ASP A 14 13.07 34.31 9.85
N GLU A 15 14.40 34.37 9.81
CA GLU A 15 15.18 35.61 9.99
C GLU A 15 14.79 36.68 8.96
N TYR A 16 14.61 36.27 7.70
CA TYR A 16 14.18 37.15 6.61
C TYR A 16 12.65 37.38 6.57
N GLN A 17 11.88 36.80 7.49
CA GLN A 17 10.41 36.93 7.58
C GLN A 17 9.70 36.62 6.24
N ILE A 18 10.24 35.65 5.49
CA ILE A 18 9.72 35.31 4.16
C ILE A 18 8.36 34.61 4.29
N VAL A 19 8.20 33.81 5.35
CA VAL A 19 7.01 33.01 5.64
C VAL A 19 6.08 33.79 6.59
N PRO A 20 4.78 33.93 6.28
CA PRO A 20 3.84 34.57 7.18
C PRO A 20 3.63 33.74 8.46
N GLN A 21 3.34 34.41 9.58
CA GLN A 21 3.18 33.77 10.90
C GLN A 21 2.14 32.64 10.90
N ASP A 22 1.02 32.81 10.20
CA ASP A 22 -0.01 31.79 10.06
C ASP A 22 0.50 30.46 9.48
N GLU A 23 1.48 30.51 8.57
CA GLU A 23 2.08 29.32 7.96
C GLU A 23 3.06 28.65 8.93
N ILE A 24 3.81 29.44 9.70
CA ILE A 24 4.73 28.95 10.73
C ILE A 24 3.95 28.16 11.79
N GLU A 25 2.83 28.71 12.30
CA GLU A 25 1.99 28.06 13.32
C GLU A 25 1.43 26.69 12.86
N LEU A 26 1.12 26.55 11.57
CA LEU A 26 0.63 25.29 11.00
C LEU A 26 1.70 24.19 10.99
N HIS A 27 2.97 24.57 10.93
CA HIS A 27 4.09 23.64 10.83
C HIS A 27 4.80 23.39 12.17
N GLU A 28 4.81 24.36 13.09
CA GLU A 28 5.33 24.20 14.46
C GLU A 28 4.56 23.14 15.26
N ARG A 29 3.27 22.99 14.97
CA ARG A 29 2.42 22.04 15.68
C ARG A 29 2.77 20.60 15.30
N LYS A 30 3.61 19.97 16.12
CA LYS A 30 4.03 18.57 15.94
C LYS A 30 2.83 17.61 15.91
N LEU A 31 2.74 16.82 14.84
CA LEU A 31 1.70 15.80 14.68
C LEU A 31 1.72 14.75 15.81
N SER A 32 2.91 14.42 16.32
CA SER A 32 3.08 13.48 17.44
C SER A 32 2.41 13.96 18.73
N SER A 33 2.37 15.26 18.98
CA SER A 33 1.75 15.86 20.18
C SER A 33 0.23 15.74 20.20
N ILE A 34 -0.42 15.53 19.05
CA ILE A 34 -1.89 15.48 18.96
C ILE A 34 -2.34 14.04 19.22
N GLY A 35 -3.00 13.74 20.35
CA GLY A 35 -3.48 12.37 20.62
C GLY A 35 -4.64 11.90 19.74
N ASN A 36 -5.45 12.83 19.22
CA ASN A 36 -6.65 12.52 18.44
C ASN A 36 -6.33 12.29 16.95
N PRO A 37 -6.66 11.12 16.37
CA PRO A 37 -6.35 10.81 14.97
C PRO A 37 -7.09 11.70 13.96
N ALA A 38 -8.34 12.08 14.26
CA ALA A 38 -9.11 12.99 13.42
C ALA A 38 -8.45 14.38 13.31
N ALA A 39 -7.98 14.91 14.44
CA ALA A 39 -7.28 16.21 14.49
C ALA A 39 -5.91 16.16 13.78
N ARG A 40 -5.17 15.04 13.87
CA ARG A 40 -3.94 14.83 13.08
C ARG A 40 -4.21 14.87 11.58
N ARG A 41 -5.27 14.19 11.13
CA ARG A 41 -5.68 14.18 9.72
C ARG A 41 -6.07 15.57 9.25
N GLU A 42 -6.86 16.30 10.03
CA GLU A 42 -7.28 17.66 9.69
C GLU A 42 -6.08 18.61 9.53
N LEU A 43 -5.10 18.53 10.43
CA LEU A 43 -3.88 19.33 10.33
C LEU A 43 -3.09 19.01 9.05
N LYS A 44 -2.88 17.71 8.74
CA LYS A 44 -2.25 17.30 7.48
C LYS A 44 -2.99 17.81 6.25
N LEU A 45 -4.33 17.79 6.28
CA LEU A 45 -5.14 18.32 5.18
C LEU A 45 -4.93 19.82 5.02
N LYS A 46 -4.86 20.59 6.12
CA LYS A 46 -4.58 22.02 6.08
C LYS A 46 -3.19 22.32 5.52
N GLN A 47 -2.16 21.58 5.95
CA GLN A 47 -0.80 21.70 5.41
C GLN A 47 -0.76 21.40 3.91
N TYR A 48 -1.39 20.30 3.50
CA TYR A 48 -1.46 19.91 2.09
C TYR A 48 -2.23 20.94 1.23
N GLN A 49 -3.33 21.47 1.76
CA GLN A 49 -4.10 22.51 1.07
C GLN A 49 -3.26 23.77 0.86
N LYS A 50 -2.51 24.21 1.88
CA LYS A 50 -1.61 25.36 1.78
C LYS A 50 -0.49 25.12 0.75
N GLU A 51 0.12 23.93 0.76
CA GLU A 51 1.13 23.56 -0.24
C GLU A 51 0.55 23.60 -1.66
N LYS A 52 -0.67 23.06 -1.84
CA LYS A 52 -1.37 23.08 -3.12
C LYS A 52 -1.68 24.51 -3.58
N ASP A 53 -2.12 25.38 -2.66
CA ASP A 53 -2.38 26.78 -2.96
C ASP A 53 -1.11 27.52 -3.39
N LEU A 54 0.05 27.23 -2.77
CA LEU A 54 1.35 27.78 -3.18
C LEU A 54 1.73 27.32 -4.59
N ARG A 55 1.60 26.02 -4.90
CA ARG A 55 1.87 25.48 -6.25
C ARG A 55 0.98 26.15 -7.30
N ALA A 56 -0.30 26.32 -7.01
CA ALA A 56 -1.24 26.99 -7.91
C ALA A 56 -0.85 28.46 -8.15
N ARG A 57 -0.41 29.20 -7.12
CA ARG A 57 0.07 30.58 -7.26
C ARG A 57 1.32 30.67 -8.10
N ILE A 58 2.29 29.77 -7.90
CA ILE A 58 3.52 29.70 -8.70
C ILE A 58 3.16 29.49 -10.19
N GLU A 59 2.20 28.62 -10.48
CA GLU A 59 1.76 28.37 -11.86
C GLU A 59 1.12 29.63 -12.50
N VAL A 60 0.33 30.39 -11.72
CA VAL A 60 -0.26 31.66 -12.19
C VAL A 60 0.83 32.69 -12.49
N VAL A 61 1.80 32.87 -11.59
CA VAL A 61 2.91 33.83 -11.77
C VAL A 61 3.78 33.44 -12.98
N ARG A 62 4.02 32.14 -13.19
CA ARG A 62 4.73 31.64 -14.38
C ARG A 62 4.01 31.97 -15.68
N LYS A 63 2.68 31.83 -15.72
CA LYS A 63 1.86 32.19 -16.89
C LYS A 63 1.96 33.68 -17.22
N ARG A 64 2.02 34.54 -16.21
CA ARG A 64 2.22 35.99 -16.39
C ARG A 64 3.59 36.32 -16.99
N ARG A 65 4.62 35.55 -16.64
CA ARG A 65 5.99 35.73 -17.14
C ARG A 65 6.20 35.28 -18.60
N ASN A 66 5.15 34.89 -19.33
CA ASN A 66 5.20 34.47 -20.74
C ASN A 66 6.28 33.41 -21.07
N GLN A 67 6.63 32.55 -20.10
CA GLN A 67 7.56 31.44 -20.38
C GLN A 67 6.88 30.39 -21.26
N PRO A 68 7.53 29.92 -22.34
CA PRO A 68 6.96 28.88 -23.18
C PRO A 68 6.73 27.60 -22.36
N GLN A 69 5.58 26.97 -22.57
CA GLN A 69 5.11 25.72 -21.96
C GLN A 69 5.98 24.48 -22.30
N GLN A 70 7.24 24.67 -22.71
CA GLN A 70 8.06 23.64 -23.36
C GLN A 70 8.58 22.55 -22.40
N SER A 71 8.43 22.71 -21.09
CA SER A 71 8.75 21.66 -20.12
C SER A 71 7.56 21.41 -19.19
N GLU A 72 6.97 20.22 -19.33
CA GLU A 72 6.17 19.57 -18.29
C GLU A 72 7.00 19.60 -17.00
N ILE A 73 6.59 20.44 -16.04
CA ILE A 73 7.25 20.51 -14.73
C ILE A 73 6.92 19.21 -14.02
N SER A 74 7.88 18.30 -13.99
CA SER A 74 7.75 17.10 -13.16
C SER A 74 8.27 17.36 -11.75
N ASN A 75 9.27 18.25 -11.62
CA ASN A 75 10.03 18.39 -10.38
C ASN A 75 10.22 19.86 -9.94
N ASP A 76 10.44 20.04 -8.63
CA ASP A 76 10.72 21.34 -8.03
C ASP A 76 12.02 21.99 -8.57
N PHE A 77 12.95 21.18 -9.08
CA PHE A 77 14.15 21.66 -9.78
C PHE A 77 13.84 22.37 -11.09
N ASP A 78 12.79 21.97 -11.81
CA ASP A 78 12.38 22.64 -13.03
C ASP A 78 11.78 24.02 -12.72
N LEU A 79 11.08 24.14 -11.56
CA LEU A 79 10.61 25.42 -11.04
C LEU A 79 11.78 26.34 -10.70
N ILE A 80 12.82 25.84 -10.03
CA ILE A 80 14.03 26.60 -9.73
C ILE A 80 14.72 27.04 -11.03
N ALA A 81 14.91 26.12 -11.98
CA ALA A 81 15.54 26.42 -13.26
C ALA A 81 14.78 27.49 -14.06
N SER A 82 13.45 27.53 -13.93
CA SER A 82 12.63 28.56 -14.55
C SER A 82 12.94 29.97 -14.06
N LEU A 83 13.50 30.14 -12.85
CA LEU A 83 13.87 31.45 -12.31
C LEU A 83 15.17 31.99 -12.91
N LEU A 84 16.00 31.13 -13.52
CA LEU A 84 17.27 31.54 -14.10
C LEU A 84 17.04 32.35 -15.39
N PRO A 85 17.92 33.33 -15.69
CA PRO A 85 17.89 34.03 -16.96
C PRO A 85 18.03 33.06 -18.13
N SER A 86 17.20 33.24 -19.18
CA SER A 86 17.36 32.46 -20.41
C SER A 86 18.67 32.86 -21.08
N PRO A 87 19.52 31.90 -21.51
CA PRO A 87 20.81 32.20 -22.14
C PRO A 87 20.67 32.99 -23.46
N ASN A 88 19.46 33.07 -24.03
CA ASN A 88 19.18 33.82 -25.26
C ASN A 88 18.65 35.25 -25.02
N ALA A 89 18.44 35.67 -23.77
CA ALA A 89 17.81 36.96 -23.45
C ALA A 89 18.76 38.16 -23.53
N SER A 90 20.09 37.96 -23.61
CA SER A 90 21.08 39.04 -23.61
C SER A 90 21.14 39.89 -24.88
N ASN A 91 20.24 39.70 -25.85
CA ASN A 91 20.23 40.40 -27.14
C ASN A 91 19.00 41.31 -27.37
N ALA A 92 18.07 41.41 -26.43
CA ALA A 92 16.94 42.33 -26.55
C ALA A 92 17.31 43.68 -25.93
N ILE A 93 17.30 44.71 -26.76
CA ILE A 93 17.63 46.09 -26.43
C ILE A 93 16.52 46.67 -25.52
N ASN A 94 16.96 47.23 -24.39
CA ASN A 94 16.25 47.91 -23.32
C ASN A 94 14.96 48.64 -23.74
N ASP A 95 13.84 48.23 -23.14
CA ASP A 95 12.69 49.10 -22.86
C ASP A 95 12.62 49.21 -21.33
N ASP A 96 13.12 50.32 -20.80
CA ASP A 96 13.43 50.54 -19.37
C ASP A 96 12.19 50.42 -18.45
N ASP A 97 10.97 50.56 -19.02
CA ASP A 97 9.70 50.48 -18.29
C ASP A 97 9.17 49.03 -18.10
N ASP A 98 9.57 48.08 -18.95
CA ASP A 98 9.14 46.66 -18.87
C ASP A 98 10.00 45.82 -17.90
N ASP A 99 11.21 46.28 -17.58
CA ASP A 99 12.15 45.59 -16.69
C ASP A 99 11.66 45.61 -15.23
N ASP A 100 11.06 46.72 -14.75
CA ASP A 100 10.57 46.84 -13.37
C ASP A 100 9.39 45.88 -13.07
N GLU A 101 8.44 45.74 -13.99
CA GLU A 101 7.32 44.80 -13.83
C GLU A 101 7.81 43.34 -13.91
N SER A 102 8.73 43.06 -14.82
CA SER A 102 9.36 41.74 -14.97
C SER A 102 10.15 41.33 -13.72
N ASP A 103 10.93 42.25 -13.16
CA ASP A 103 11.69 42.06 -11.92
C ASP A 103 10.79 41.88 -10.70
N GLN A 104 9.68 42.61 -10.63
CA GLN A 104 8.70 42.43 -9.56
C GLN A 104 8.01 41.06 -9.64
N VAL A 105 7.67 40.58 -10.85
CA VAL A 105 7.11 39.24 -11.07
C VAL A 105 8.12 38.14 -10.74
N LEU A 106 9.39 38.34 -11.10
CA LEU A 106 10.52 37.47 -10.72
C LEU A 106 10.67 37.38 -9.19
N ARG A 107 10.61 38.52 -8.52
CA ARG A 107 10.65 38.59 -7.06
C ARG A 107 9.46 37.88 -6.41
N GLU A 108 8.25 38.04 -6.96
CA GLU A 108 7.08 37.31 -6.48
C GLU A 108 7.27 35.80 -6.64
N ALA A 109 7.73 35.34 -7.80
CA ALA A 109 7.96 33.92 -8.08
C ALA A 109 9.01 33.31 -7.16
N THR A 110 10.13 34.00 -6.95
CA THR A 110 11.22 33.54 -6.06
C THR A 110 10.73 33.41 -4.61
N LEU A 111 9.99 34.40 -4.09
CA LEU A 111 9.44 34.34 -2.74
C LEU A 111 8.43 33.20 -2.57
N LEU A 112 7.54 33.00 -3.54
CA LEU A 112 6.59 31.88 -3.52
C LEU A 112 7.31 30.53 -3.53
N LEU A 113 8.39 30.40 -4.31
CA LEU A 113 9.17 29.17 -4.36
C LEU A 113 9.90 28.89 -3.04
N ILE A 114 10.47 29.92 -2.40
CA ILE A 114 11.10 29.78 -1.08
C ILE A 114 10.06 29.32 -0.05
N ARG A 115 8.84 29.88 -0.07
CA ARG A 115 7.74 29.44 0.80
C ARG A 115 7.35 27.98 0.56
N LEU A 116 7.26 27.56 -0.70
CA LEU A 116 7.01 26.16 -1.05
C LEU A 116 8.12 25.26 -0.47
N GLY A 117 9.38 25.64 -0.65
CA GLY A 117 10.53 24.94 -0.08
C GLY A 117 10.49 24.86 1.45
N CYS A 118 10.01 25.90 2.13
CA CYS A 118 9.81 25.90 3.59
C CYS A 118 8.73 24.89 4.01
N ALA A 119 7.59 24.86 3.34
CA ALA A 119 6.52 23.90 3.64
C ALA A 119 7.00 22.44 3.44
N GLN A 120 7.75 22.19 2.36
CA GLN A 120 8.35 20.89 2.09
C GLN A 120 9.42 20.51 3.13
N ALA A 121 10.27 21.44 3.54
CA ALA A 121 11.28 21.22 4.57
C ALA A 121 10.66 20.81 5.92
N HIS A 122 9.57 21.46 6.32
CA HIS A 122 8.82 21.05 7.51
C HIS A 122 8.23 19.64 7.39
N SER A 123 7.66 19.28 6.24
CA SER A 123 7.16 17.93 5.98
C SER A 123 8.27 16.87 6.05
N GLN A 124 9.44 17.16 5.46
CA GLN A 124 10.61 16.28 5.52
C GLN A 124 11.13 16.12 6.95
N LEU A 125 11.18 17.21 7.75
CA LEU A 125 11.57 17.15 9.16
C LEU A 125 10.61 16.26 9.98
N GLN A 126 9.30 16.38 9.76
CA GLN A 126 8.32 15.55 10.43
C GLN A 126 8.47 14.06 10.07
N ASN A 127 8.77 13.76 8.80
CA ASN A 127 9.01 12.38 8.36
C ASN A 127 10.28 11.80 8.99
N MET A 128 11.37 12.57 9.03
CA MET A 128 12.61 12.14 9.68
C MET A 128 12.44 11.97 11.19
N GLU A 129 11.67 12.82 11.87
CA GLU A 129 11.37 12.66 13.31
C GLU A 129 10.64 11.34 13.58
N GLN A 130 9.66 10.99 12.74
CA GLN A 130 8.95 9.71 12.81
C GLN A 130 9.88 8.52 12.52
N GLU A 131 10.75 8.62 11.52
CA GLU A 131 11.73 7.57 11.22
C GLU A 131 12.71 7.37 12.39
N LEU A 132 13.20 8.45 13.00
CA LEU A 132 14.06 8.37 14.18
C LEU A 132 13.36 7.75 15.38
N GLU A 133 12.06 8.02 15.57
CA GLU A 133 11.24 7.36 16.59
C GLU A 133 11.12 5.86 16.31
N LEU A 134 10.84 5.47 15.07
CA LEU A 134 10.81 4.06 14.65
C LEU A 134 12.16 3.37 14.86
N LEU A 135 13.27 4.03 14.52
CA LEU A 135 14.61 3.49 14.72
C LEU A 135 15.00 3.35 16.19
N ARG A 136 14.47 4.20 17.07
CA ARG A 136 14.67 4.07 18.53
C ARG A 136 13.92 2.86 19.10
N ILE A 137 12.74 2.56 18.56
CA ILE A 137 11.90 1.44 18.99
C ILE A 137 12.28 0.14 18.26
N ALA A 138 13.05 0.23 17.17
CA ALA A 138 13.46 -0.91 16.37
C ALA A 138 14.18 -1.95 17.26
N PRO A 139 13.75 -3.22 17.23
CA PRO A 139 14.43 -4.27 17.98
C PRO A 139 15.90 -4.35 17.55
N PRO A 140 16.82 -4.67 18.47
CA PRO A 140 18.24 -4.77 18.16
C PRO A 140 18.42 -5.76 17.01
N ARG A 141 19.14 -5.33 15.95
CA ARG A 141 19.51 -6.21 14.86
C ARG A 141 20.23 -7.41 15.46
N LEU A 142 19.61 -8.59 15.43
CA LEU A 142 20.27 -9.83 15.77
C LEU A 142 21.42 -9.96 14.77
N LEU A 143 22.65 -9.68 15.21
CA LEU A 143 23.82 -9.98 14.42
C LEU A 143 23.74 -11.47 14.09
N PRO A 144 23.86 -11.89 12.82
CA PRO A 144 24.06 -13.30 12.52
C PRO A 144 25.25 -13.78 13.36
N PRO A 145 25.19 -14.99 13.93
CA PRO A 145 26.28 -15.50 14.75
C PRO A 145 27.56 -15.40 13.93
N ARG A 146 28.56 -14.69 14.46
CA ARG A 146 29.90 -14.70 13.89
C ARG A 146 30.31 -16.15 13.81
N PHE A 147 30.40 -16.68 12.60
CA PHE A 147 30.97 -18.00 12.37
C PHE A 147 32.38 -17.97 12.96
N SER A 148 32.56 -18.67 14.07
CA SER A 148 33.88 -19.04 14.55
C SER A 148 34.55 -19.80 13.41
N GLU A 149 35.60 -19.22 12.84
CA GLU A 149 36.55 -19.92 12.00
C GLU A 149 37.24 -20.98 12.87
N ASP A 150 36.59 -22.12 13.07
CA ASP A 150 37.24 -23.31 13.57
C ASP A 150 36.77 -24.53 12.78
N LEU A 151 37.64 -24.88 11.82
CA LEU A 151 38.04 -26.25 11.48
C LEU A 151 36.99 -27.19 10.86
N ASN A 152 36.98 -27.19 9.53
CA ASN A 152 37.37 -28.37 8.73
C ASN A 152 36.68 -29.71 9.05
N GLN A 153 35.37 -29.85 8.77
CA GLN A 153 34.79 -31.15 8.32
C GLN A 153 33.36 -30.98 7.77
N GLY A 154 33.12 -31.36 6.49
CA GLY A 154 31.77 -31.65 5.96
C GLY A 154 31.09 -30.56 5.11
N HIS A 155 31.74 -30.08 4.05
CA HIS A 155 31.36 -28.86 3.32
C HIS A 155 30.53 -29.05 2.02
N LYS A 156 29.49 -29.91 1.99
CA LYS A 156 28.59 -29.98 0.81
C LYS A 156 27.09 -29.93 1.07
N ASP A 157 26.58 -30.31 2.25
CA ASP A 157 25.13 -30.30 2.49
C ASP A 157 24.63 -29.04 3.24
N LYS A 158 25.45 -28.41 4.09
CA LYS A 158 25.04 -27.24 4.89
C LYS A 158 24.78 -25.95 4.08
N GLN A 159 25.37 -25.83 2.88
CA GLN A 159 25.25 -24.61 2.07
C GLN A 159 23.88 -24.51 1.37
N LYS A 160 23.15 -25.64 1.20
CA LYS A 160 21.80 -25.67 0.62
C LYS A 160 20.69 -25.42 1.64
N GLU A 161 20.96 -25.55 2.94
CA GLU A 161 20.02 -25.22 4.01
C GLU A 161 20.09 -23.74 4.36
N SER A 162 21.30 -23.15 4.41
CA SER A 162 21.45 -21.72 4.71
C SER A 162 20.75 -20.79 3.71
N ASP A 163 20.76 -21.13 2.41
CA ASP A 163 20.07 -20.35 1.37
C ASP A 163 18.54 -20.45 1.45
N ARG A 164 18.01 -21.59 1.94
CA ARG A 164 16.57 -21.79 2.13
C ARG A 164 16.04 -21.11 3.38
N ASP A 165 16.88 -20.96 4.39
CA ASP A 165 16.50 -20.33 5.66
C ASP A 165 16.71 -18.82 5.65
N MET A 166 17.47 -18.26 4.69
CA MET A 166 17.58 -16.82 4.47
C MET A 166 16.26 -16.11 4.13
N TRP A 167 15.28 -16.83 3.55
CA TRP A 167 13.99 -16.26 3.15
C TRP A 167 12.85 -16.55 4.15
N LYS A 168 13.09 -17.41 5.15
CA LYS A 168 12.07 -17.75 6.16
C LYS A 168 12.23 -16.79 7.34
N LEU A 169 11.20 -15.98 7.55
CA LEU A 169 11.14 -15.06 8.69
C LEU A 169 11.17 -15.82 10.03
N ASP A 170 10.61 -17.02 10.04
CA ASP A 170 10.57 -17.92 11.19
C ASP A 170 11.67 -18.98 11.04
N LEU A 171 12.86 -18.69 11.55
CA LEU A 171 13.85 -19.74 11.79
C LEU A 171 13.24 -20.76 12.76
N PRO A 172 13.30 -22.08 12.48
CA PRO A 172 12.92 -23.07 13.48
C PRO A 172 13.84 -22.88 14.69
N SER A 173 13.29 -22.33 15.78
CA SER A 173 13.98 -22.25 17.06
C SER A 173 14.35 -23.68 17.45
N ASP A 174 15.65 -24.00 17.46
CA ASP A 174 16.19 -25.34 17.71
C ASP A 174 16.04 -25.78 19.19
N GLY A 175 15.16 -25.12 19.92
CA GLY A 175 14.78 -25.43 21.28
C GLY A 175 13.41 -24.85 21.57
N GLY A 176 12.50 -25.71 22.05
CA GLY A 176 11.35 -25.25 22.83
C GLY A 176 11.80 -24.58 24.14
N PRO A 177 10.87 -24.05 24.94
CA PRO A 177 11.16 -23.30 26.17
C PRO A 177 12.07 -24.03 27.18
N ASP A 178 12.19 -25.37 27.08
CA ASP A 178 13.04 -26.20 27.94
C ASP A 178 14.44 -26.52 27.36
N GLY A 179 14.79 -25.99 26.17
CA GLY A 179 16.06 -26.28 25.49
C GLY A 179 16.21 -27.72 24.98
N LYS A 180 15.12 -28.50 25.01
CA LYS A 180 15.10 -29.92 24.60
C LYS A 180 14.45 -30.04 23.22
N GLY A 181 15.27 -30.06 22.17
CA GLY A 181 14.97 -30.53 20.81
C GLY A 181 13.79 -29.86 20.06
N PRO A 182 13.48 -30.35 18.84
CA PRO A 182 12.43 -29.81 17.97
C PRO A 182 11.01 -29.97 18.55
N LEU A 183 10.14 -28.97 18.34
CA LEU A 183 8.74 -28.97 18.81
C LEU A 183 7.81 -29.88 17.97
N MET A 184 8.17 -30.06 16.70
CA MET A 184 7.40 -30.81 15.70
C MET A 184 8.33 -31.78 14.97
N ASP A 185 7.79 -32.90 14.52
CA ASP A 185 8.40 -33.78 13.53
C ASP A 185 8.47 -33.02 12.17
N PRO A 186 9.43 -33.30 11.26
CA PRO A 186 9.43 -32.80 9.87
C PRO A 186 8.11 -32.97 9.10
N SER A 187 7.22 -33.88 9.54
CA SER A 187 5.86 -34.01 9.01
C SER A 187 4.83 -33.03 9.59
N GLY A 188 5.24 -32.12 10.49
CA GLY A 188 4.39 -31.13 11.15
C GLY A 188 3.59 -31.66 12.35
N LYS A 189 3.84 -32.90 12.78
CA LYS A 189 3.16 -33.49 13.95
C LYS A 189 3.80 -32.95 15.24
N PRO A 190 3.01 -32.37 16.16
CA PRO A 190 3.53 -31.91 17.44
C PRO A 190 3.93 -33.11 18.30
N LEU A 191 5.21 -33.19 18.66
CA LEU A 191 5.76 -34.28 19.46
C LEU A 191 5.52 -34.08 20.96
N ARG A 192 5.20 -32.85 21.36
CA ARG A 192 4.93 -32.46 22.74
C ARG A 192 3.79 -31.45 22.80
N ALA A 193 3.07 -31.42 23.92
CA ALA A 193 2.17 -30.33 24.23
C ALA A 193 2.97 -29.03 24.36
N PHE A 194 2.55 -27.99 23.63
CA PHE A 194 3.08 -26.65 23.74
C PHE A 194 1.94 -25.70 24.09
N THR A 195 2.24 -24.66 24.87
CA THR A 195 1.22 -23.65 25.22
C THR A 195 1.44 -22.45 24.31
N ILE A 196 0.45 -22.14 23.46
CA ILE A 196 0.51 -21.05 22.47
C ILE A 196 0.64 -19.69 23.16
N LEU A 197 0.00 -19.54 24.32
CA LEU A 197 0.06 -18.34 25.15
C LEU A 197 0.76 -18.68 26.46
N PRO A 198 1.56 -17.77 27.03
CA PRO A 198 2.14 -18.01 28.33
C PRO A 198 1.01 -18.24 29.36
N SER A 199 1.24 -19.21 30.26
CA SER A 199 0.24 -19.70 31.21
C SER A 199 -0.16 -18.63 32.23
N ASP A 200 0.72 -17.65 32.46
CA ASP A 200 0.47 -16.53 33.37
C ASP A 200 -0.44 -15.47 32.73
N SER A 201 -1.53 -15.16 33.42
CA SER A 201 -2.50 -14.13 33.05
C SER A 201 -1.88 -12.76 32.78
N ALA A 202 -0.84 -12.36 33.52
CA ALA A 202 -0.19 -11.06 33.34
C ALA A 202 0.64 -11.02 32.05
N SER A 203 1.39 -12.08 31.77
CA SER A 203 2.12 -12.22 30.50
C SER A 203 1.19 -12.31 29.27
N ARG A 204 0.01 -12.93 29.39
CA ARG A 204 -1.02 -12.94 28.33
C ARG A 204 -1.57 -11.54 28.05
N ALA A 205 -1.84 -10.76 29.09
CA ALA A 205 -2.34 -9.38 28.93
C ALA A 205 -1.29 -8.48 28.23
N ARG A 206 0.00 -8.68 28.51
CA ARG A 206 1.10 -7.97 27.84
C ARG A 206 1.18 -8.30 26.35
N VAL A 207 1.08 -9.58 25.99
CA VAL A 207 1.06 -10.03 24.59
C VAL A 207 -0.17 -9.46 23.87
N HIS A 208 -1.35 -9.52 24.48
CA HIS A 208 -2.57 -8.94 23.91
C HIS A 208 -2.45 -7.44 23.64
N ALA A 209 -1.84 -6.68 24.56
CA ALA A 209 -1.62 -5.25 24.39
C ALA A 209 -0.63 -4.92 23.25
N GLN A 210 0.26 -5.85 22.87
CA GLN A 210 1.24 -5.64 21.81
C GLN A 210 0.72 -5.99 20.41
N VAL A 211 -0.39 -6.74 20.29
CA VAL A 211 -0.96 -7.17 19.00
C VAL A 211 -1.75 -6.06 18.29
N PHE A 212 -2.16 -5.01 19.02
CA PHE A 212 -2.95 -3.89 18.47
C PHE A 212 -2.28 -2.54 18.73
N GLN A 213 -1.04 -2.38 18.26
CA GLN A 213 -0.32 -1.10 18.33
C GLN A 213 -0.76 -0.16 17.20
N PRO A 214 -0.73 1.18 17.42
CA PRO A 214 -0.99 2.17 16.37
C PRO A 214 0.00 1.96 15.20
N GLY A 215 -0.50 1.48 14.06
CA GLY A 215 0.32 1.16 12.87
C GLY A 215 0.15 -0.27 12.35
N HIS A 216 -0.45 -1.18 13.13
CA HIS A 216 -0.99 -2.42 12.58
C HIS A 216 -2.32 -2.13 11.89
N ASN A 217 -2.28 -1.91 10.57
CA ASN A 217 -3.48 -1.86 9.74
C ASN A 217 -4.01 -3.29 9.59
N LEU A 218 -4.78 -3.75 10.58
CA LEU A 218 -5.60 -4.94 10.40
C LEU A 218 -6.63 -4.66 9.30
N PRO A 219 -7.13 -5.72 8.62
CA PRO A 219 -8.31 -5.58 7.78
C PRO A 219 -9.39 -4.82 8.55
N THR A 220 -9.97 -3.79 7.93
CA THR A 220 -11.00 -2.94 8.55
C THR A 220 -12.31 -3.70 8.82
N MET A 221 -12.36 -4.98 8.48
CA MET A 221 -13.53 -5.84 8.56
C MET A 221 -13.12 -7.19 9.15
N THR A 222 -14.04 -7.78 9.91
CA THR A 222 -13.85 -9.13 10.44
C THR A 222 -13.89 -10.17 9.32
N ILE A 223 -13.35 -11.36 9.56
CA ILE A 223 -13.41 -12.48 8.60
C ILE A 223 -14.86 -12.79 8.26
N ASP A 224 -15.74 -12.81 9.26
CA ASP A 224 -17.17 -13.08 9.09
C ASP A 224 -17.85 -12.03 8.19
N GLU A 225 -17.52 -10.76 8.39
CA GLU A 225 -18.03 -9.65 7.59
C GLU A 225 -17.52 -9.69 6.14
N TYR A 226 -16.25 -10.06 5.94
CA TYR A 226 -15.70 -10.30 4.61
C TYR A 226 -16.40 -11.47 3.90
N LEU A 227 -16.62 -12.58 4.62
CA LEU A 227 -17.35 -13.73 4.09
C LEU A 227 -18.79 -13.36 3.73
N GLU A 228 -19.46 -12.54 4.53
CA GLU A 228 -20.82 -12.06 4.21
C GLU A 228 -20.85 -11.20 2.95
N ILE A 229 -19.87 -10.30 2.76
CA ILE A 229 -19.74 -9.48 1.54
C ILE A 229 -19.45 -10.35 0.32
N GLU A 230 -18.56 -11.33 0.44
CA GLU A 230 -18.25 -12.25 -0.66
C GLU A 230 -19.43 -13.20 -0.96
N ARG A 231 -20.25 -13.55 0.05
CA ARG A 231 -21.53 -14.26 -0.11
C ARG A 231 -22.52 -13.43 -0.93
N GLN A 232 -22.69 -12.15 -0.58
CA GLN A 232 -23.55 -11.22 -1.31
C GLN A 232 -23.08 -10.99 -2.75
N ARG A 233 -21.77 -11.01 -2.98
CA ARG A 233 -21.16 -10.93 -4.32
C ARG A 233 -21.22 -12.25 -5.11
N GLY A 234 -21.74 -13.33 -4.52
CA GLY A 234 -21.85 -14.64 -5.17
C GLY A 234 -20.51 -15.32 -5.43
N ARG A 235 -19.44 -14.93 -4.72
CA ARG A 235 -18.09 -15.51 -4.85
C ARG A 235 -17.83 -16.67 -3.89
N ILE A 236 -18.75 -16.92 -2.96
CA ILE A 236 -18.73 -18.10 -2.11
C ILE A 236 -19.45 -19.24 -2.80
N ILE A 237 -18.74 -20.34 -3.02
CA ILE A 237 -19.26 -21.56 -3.61
C ILE A 237 -20.14 -22.25 -2.54
N SER A 238 -21.45 -22.08 -2.64
CA SER A 238 -22.44 -22.62 -1.69
C SER A 238 -22.92 -24.05 -2.03
N GLY A 239 -22.21 -24.79 -2.89
CA GLY A 239 -22.63 -26.13 -3.35
C GLY A 239 -21.45 -27.06 -3.63
N GLY A 240 -21.71 -28.38 -3.62
CA GLY A 240 -20.71 -29.41 -3.90
C GLY A 240 -20.19 -30.17 -2.67
N GLY A 241 -20.84 -30.03 -1.51
CA GLY A 241 -20.58 -30.87 -0.33
C GLY A 241 -21.40 -32.18 -0.35
N PRO A 242 -21.19 -33.10 0.62
CA PRO A 242 -21.94 -34.36 0.73
C PRO A 242 -23.46 -34.18 0.82
N ALA A 243 -23.92 -33.04 1.35
CA ALA A 243 -25.34 -32.69 1.38
C ALA A 243 -25.92 -32.38 -0.01
N SER A 244 -25.10 -31.94 -0.97
CA SER A 244 -25.49 -31.74 -2.37
C SER A 244 -25.53 -33.05 -3.16
N GLU A 245 -24.89 -34.13 -2.68
CA GLU A 245 -24.94 -35.47 -3.30
C GLU A 245 -26.27 -36.19 -3.02
N ALA A 246 -26.88 -35.92 -1.87
CA ALA A 246 -28.18 -36.48 -1.48
C ALA A 246 -29.38 -35.73 -2.10
N ALA A 247 -29.18 -34.49 -2.55
CA ALA A 247 -30.22 -33.71 -3.22
C ALA A 247 -30.23 -34.08 -4.71
N LEU A 248 -31.43 -34.36 -5.26
CA LEU A 248 -31.55 -34.62 -6.69
C LEU A 248 -31.03 -33.44 -7.49
N THR A 249 -30.27 -33.72 -8.54
CA THR A 249 -29.81 -32.68 -9.45
C THR A 249 -30.99 -32.06 -10.17
N THR A 250 -30.85 -30.81 -10.61
CA THR A 250 -31.92 -30.11 -11.36
C THR A 250 -32.33 -30.85 -12.65
N SER A 251 -31.44 -31.68 -13.21
CA SER A 251 -31.73 -32.54 -14.37
C SER A 251 -32.53 -33.79 -13.98
N GLU A 252 -32.20 -34.44 -12.87
CA GLU A 252 -32.92 -35.62 -12.39
C GLU A 252 -34.32 -35.26 -11.88
N GLN A 253 -34.45 -34.12 -11.20
CA GLN A 253 -35.76 -33.62 -10.76
C GLN A 253 -36.66 -33.29 -11.96
N LEU A 254 -36.11 -32.65 -13.00
CA LEU A 254 -36.86 -32.35 -14.23
C LEU A 254 -37.27 -33.63 -14.97
N ALA A 255 -36.42 -34.66 -14.96
CA ALA A 255 -36.74 -35.96 -15.55
C ALA A 255 -37.89 -36.65 -14.81
N LEU A 256 -37.83 -36.76 -13.47
CA LEU A 256 -38.93 -37.32 -12.67
C LEU A 256 -40.23 -36.55 -12.84
N ASP A 257 -40.16 -35.23 -12.84
CA ASP A 257 -41.35 -34.40 -12.99
C ASP A 257 -41.95 -34.47 -14.41
N SER A 258 -41.14 -34.82 -15.43
CA SER A 258 -41.60 -35.05 -16.80
C SER A 258 -42.25 -36.42 -17.01
N GLU A 259 -42.02 -37.38 -16.11
CA GLU A 259 -42.59 -38.73 -16.16
C GLU A 259 -43.96 -38.83 -15.47
N MET A 260 -44.35 -37.81 -14.70
CA MET A 260 -45.66 -37.74 -14.03
C MET A 260 -46.77 -37.35 -15.02
N ASP A 261 -47.22 -38.31 -15.81
CA ASP A 261 -48.26 -38.13 -16.82
C ASP A 261 -49.62 -37.76 -16.22
N GLY A 262 -50.25 -36.69 -16.74
CA GLY A 262 -51.61 -36.27 -16.37
C GLY A 262 -51.77 -34.92 -15.63
N THR A 263 -50.71 -34.12 -15.49
CA THR A 263 -50.80 -32.75 -14.94
C THR A 263 -50.27 -31.71 -15.94
N ARG A 264 -50.86 -30.51 -15.96
CA ARG A 264 -50.43 -29.40 -16.84
C ARG A 264 -48.96 -29.03 -16.64
N ASP A 265 -48.47 -29.15 -15.40
CA ASP A 265 -47.08 -28.87 -15.06
C ASP A 265 -46.10 -29.92 -15.63
N ALA A 266 -46.56 -31.15 -15.90
CA ALA A 266 -45.74 -32.19 -16.53
C ALA A 266 -45.55 -31.92 -18.03
N GLU A 267 -46.60 -31.46 -18.71
CA GLU A 267 -46.52 -31.01 -20.11
C GLU A 267 -45.52 -29.86 -20.25
N ASP A 268 -45.64 -28.81 -19.41
CA ASP A 268 -44.71 -27.67 -19.41
C ASP A 268 -43.25 -28.08 -19.14
N LYS A 269 -43.01 -29.03 -18.24
CA LYS A 269 -41.66 -29.55 -17.93
C LYS A 269 -41.11 -30.44 -19.04
N SER A 270 -41.97 -31.18 -19.74
CA SER A 270 -41.58 -31.96 -20.92
C SER A 270 -41.13 -31.06 -22.08
N GLU A 271 -41.82 -29.94 -22.29
CA GLU A 271 -41.41 -28.93 -23.27
C GLU A 271 -40.08 -28.27 -22.87
N ALA A 272 -39.90 -27.96 -21.59
CA ALA A 272 -38.65 -27.40 -21.07
C ALA A 272 -37.46 -28.37 -21.26
N LYS A 273 -37.68 -29.69 -21.12
CA LYS A 273 -36.68 -30.73 -21.43
C LYS A 273 -36.28 -30.66 -22.90
N ARG A 274 -37.27 -30.67 -23.81
CA ARG A 274 -37.05 -30.59 -25.26
C ARG A 274 -36.26 -29.33 -25.65
N GLN A 275 -36.61 -28.17 -25.10
CA GLN A 275 -35.89 -26.92 -25.37
C GLN A 275 -34.43 -26.95 -24.88
N LYS A 276 -34.15 -27.59 -23.74
CA LYS A 276 -32.78 -27.75 -23.24
C LYS A 276 -31.97 -28.68 -24.14
N ASP A 277 -32.56 -29.78 -24.59
CA ASP A 277 -31.91 -30.73 -25.49
C ASP A 277 -31.63 -30.09 -26.86
N GLU A 278 -32.57 -29.30 -27.40
CA GLU A 278 -32.36 -28.52 -28.62
C GLU A 278 -31.24 -27.49 -28.48
N ARG A 279 -31.22 -26.75 -27.36
CA ARG A 279 -30.14 -25.79 -27.08
C ARG A 279 -28.79 -26.49 -26.93
N TRP A 280 -28.76 -27.68 -26.34
CA TRP A 280 -27.55 -28.47 -26.20
C TRP A 280 -27.05 -29.01 -27.54
N ALA A 281 -27.95 -29.46 -28.40
CA ALA A 281 -27.62 -29.86 -29.77
C ALA A 281 -27.04 -28.69 -30.57
N VAL A 282 -27.70 -27.53 -30.55
CA VAL A 282 -27.21 -26.30 -31.20
C VAL A 282 -25.86 -25.88 -30.63
N PHE A 283 -25.68 -25.90 -29.31
CA PHE A 283 -24.40 -25.56 -28.68
C PHE A 283 -23.28 -26.52 -29.10
N THR A 284 -23.56 -27.82 -29.19
CA THR A 284 -22.60 -28.84 -29.61
C THR A 284 -22.21 -28.67 -31.08
N ASP A 285 -23.16 -28.33 -31.96
CA ASP A 285 -22.92 -28.06 -33.38
C ASP A 285 -22.12 -26.76 -33.59
N VAL A 286 -22.45 -25.70 -32.85
CA VAL A 286 -21.78 -24.39 -32.95
C VAL A 286 -20.41 -24.37 -32.25
N SER A 287 -20.19 -25.26 -31.26
CA SER A 287 -18.93 -25.36 -30.51
C SER A 287 -18.25 -26.73 -30.72
N PRO A 288 -17.62 -26.98 -31.88
CA PRO A 288 -16.88 -28.21 -32.12
C PRO A 288 -15.74 -28.36 -31.11
N ARG A 289 -15.55 -29.58 -30.58
CA ARG A 289 -14.46 -29.90 -29.66
C ARG A 289 -13.12 -29.46 -30.25
N GLY A 290 -12.44 -28.53 -29.57
CA GLY A 290 -11.11 -28.03 -29.96
C GLY A 290 -11.04 -26.59 -30.47
N THR A 291 -12.15 -25.85 -30.52
CA THR A 291 -12.21 -24.44 -30.97
C THR A 291 -11.29 -23.49 -30.17
N GLY A 292 -10.96 -23.81 -28.92
CA GLY A 292 -10.13 -22.98 -28.04
C GLY A 292 -8.61 -23.20 -28.13
N ASN A 293 -8.13 -24.24 -28.81
CA ASN A 293 -6.70 -24.55 -28.92
C ASN A 293 -6.27 -24.72 -30.39
N THR A 294 -6.49 -23.68 -31.19
CA THR A 294 -6.10 -23.65 -32.61
C THR A 294 -4.81 -22.86 -32.86
N MET A 295 -4.35 -22.05 -31.89
CA MET A 295 -3.20 -21.15 -32.06
C MET A 295 -1.83 -21.81 -31.81
N ASN A 296 -1.80 -23.05 -31.32
CA ASN A 296 -0.59 -23.86 -31.09
C ASN A 296 -0.51 -25.08 -32.04
N ARG A 297 -0.97 -24.94 -33.29
CA ARG A 297 -0.80 -25.94 -34.34
C ARG A 297 0.09 -25.39 -35.46
N GLY A 298 1.41 -25.44 -35.24
CA GLY A 298 2.45 -25.39 -36.29
C GLY A 298 2.76 -24.02 -36.86
#